data_AF-A0A7J4Y4E1-F1
#
_entry.id   AF-A0A7J4Y4E1-F1
#
_cell.length_a   1.000
_cell.length_b   1.000
_cell.length_c   1.000
_cell.angle_alpha   90.00
_cell.angle_beta   90.00
_cell.angle_gamma   90.00
#
_symmetry.space_group_name_H-M   'P 1'
#
loop_
_entity.id
_entity.type
_entity.pdbx_description
1 polymer ?
#
loop_
_entity_poly.entity_id
_entity_poly.type
_entity_poly.pdbx_seq_one_letter_code
_entity_poly.pdbx_strand_id
1 'polypeptide(L)'
;MRKTCICLLFVQSLLLQGCLFRESPVCYGVDFNFTRETLGINLLDSGWRIGHTEPYYTRWINPSIDKTKVQYIMKQVCYFDNILSMEMDVYENVNTGILTSERLAIMFYYLSSRYDEKNIFHRKENDILGWDFRYTRDDGHESVQTEFISKQQADSIIKVWGIEK
;
A
#
# COMPACT_ATOMS: atom_id res chain seq x y z
N MET A 1 12.37 55.58 -15.98
CA MET A 1 11.13 54.78 -15.92
C MET A 1 11.21 53.35 -16.47
N ARG A 2 12.29 52.91 -17.15
CA ARG A 2 12.40 51.53 -17.68
C ARG A 2 12.87 50.45 -16.68
N LYS A 3 13.57 50.83 -15.61
CA LYS A 3 14.15 49.88 -14.64
C LYS A 3 13.14 49.35 -13.63
N THR A 4 12.06 50.09 -13.36
CA THR A 4 11.03 49.73 -12.37
C THR A 4 10.06 48.66 -12.88
N CYS A 5 9.79 48.61 -14.19
CA CYS A 5 8.92 47.59 -14.80
C CYS A 5 9.53 46.18 -14.78
N ILE A 6 10.85 46.06 -14.87
CA ILE A 6 11.54 44.75 -14.94
C ILE A 6 11.49 44.05 -13.57
N CYS A 7 11.62 44.79 -12.47
CA CYS A 7 11.51 44.23 -11.12
C CYS A 7 10.10 43.70 -10.82
N LEU A 8 9.04 44.36 -11.29
CA LEU A 8 7.66 43.92 -11.06
C LEU A 8 7.33 42.61 -11.78
N LEU A 9 7.85 42.42 -13.00
CA LEU A 9 7.67 41.18 -13.76
C LEU A 9 8.43 40.00 -13.14
N PHE A 10 9.63 40.23 -12.62
CA PHE A 10 10.42 39.20 -11.93
C PHE A 10 9.77 38.75 -10.61
N VAL A 11 9.19 39.68 -9.85
CA VAL A 11 8.47 39.37 -8.61
C VAL A 11 7.18 38.59 -8.91
N GLN A 12 6.44 38.93 -9.98
CA GLN A 12 5.30 38.13 -10.42
C GLN A 12 5.68 36.71 -10.86
N SER A 13 6.80 36.52 -11.58
CA SER A 13 7.25 35.17 -11.96
C SER A 13 7.69 34.33 -10.76
N LEU A 14 8.31 34.94 -9.73
CA LEU A 14 8.68 34.26 -8.48
C LEU A 14 7.46 33.87 -7.65
N LEU A 15 6.44 34.74 -7.59
CA LEU A 15 5.19 34.46 -6.89
C LEU A 15 4.36 33.36 -7.58
N LEU A 16 4.40 33.30 -8.92
CA LEU A 16 3.74 32.22 -9.69
C LEU A 16 4.45 30.87 -9.57
N GLN A 17 5.78 30.85 -9.38
CA GLN A 17 6.52 29.61 -9.10
C GLN A 17 6.25 29.07 -7.69
N GLY A 18 6.02 29.95 -6.70
CA GLY A 18 5.62 29.55 -5.34
C GLY A 18 4.24 28.88 -5.27
N CYS A 19 3.33 29.19 -6.20
CA CYS A 19 2.02 28.55 -6.29
C CYS A 19 2.03 27.20 -7.06
N LEU A 20 3.13 26.86 -7.73
CA LEU A 20 3.29 25.58 -8.44
C LEU A 20 3.83 24.46 -7.54
N PHE A 21 4.38 24.79 -6.37
CA PHE A 21 4.58 23.85 -5.26
C PHE A 21 3.33 23.83 -4.37
N ARG A 22 2.16 23.61 -4.99
CA ARG A 22 1.07 23.01 -4.23
C ARG A 22 1.55 21.60 -3.95
N GLU A 23 1.77 21.24 -2.69
CA GLU A 23 1.91 19.83 -2.30
C GLU A 23 0.84 19.08 -3.08
N SER A 24 1.26 18.19 -3.99
CA SER A 24 0.30 17.34 -4.69
C SER A 24 -0.51 16.70 -3.57
N PRO A 25 -1.86 16.76 -3.59
CA PRO A 25 -2.64 16.00 -2.63
C PRO A 25 -2.06 14.59 -2.67
N VAL A 26 -1.69 14.07 -1.51
CA VAL A 26 -1.05 12.75 -1.47
C VAL A 26 -2.10 11.76 -1.93
N CYS A 27 -2.00 11.33 -3.19
CA CYS A 27 -2.96 10.47 -3.81
C CYS A 27 -2.83 9.09 -3.19
N TYR A 28 -3.94 8.52 -2.74
CA TYR A 28 -3.96 7.17 -2.17
C TYR A 28 -5.11 6.36 -2.76
N GLY A 29 -5.09 5.05 -2.55
CA GLY A 29 -6.12 4.18 -3.10
C GLY A 29 -6.16 4.28 -4.64
N VAL A 30 -7.36 4.33 -5.22
CA VAL A 30 -7.57 4.38 -6.68
C VAL A 30 -6.83 5.58 -7.32
N ASP A 31 -6.75 6.71 -6.61
CA ASP A 31 -6.09 7.92 -7.13
C ASP A 31 -4.57 7.75 -7.26
N PHE A 32 -3.97 6.74 -6.61
CA PHE A 32 -2.56 6.38 -6.74
C PHE A 32 -2.28 5.36 -7.86
N ASN A 33 -3.30 4.88 -8.57
CA ASN A 33 -3.14 3.85 -9.58
C ASN A 33 -2.17 4.22 -10.71
N PHE A 34 -2.10 5.51 -11.09
CA PHE A 34 -1.12 5.96 -12.09
C PHE A 34 0.31 5.62 -11.64
N THR A 35 0.65 5.86 -10.37
CA THR A 35 1.96 5.50 -9.82
C THR A 35 2.12 3.98 -9.68
N ARG A 36 1.04 3.24 -9.38
CA ARG A 36 1.11 1.77 -9.34
C ARG A 36 1.42 1.18 -10.71
N GLU A 37 0.82 1.72 -11.76
CA GLU A 37 1.07 1.30 -13.13
C GLU A 37 2.55 1.46 -13.50
N THR A 38 3.16 2.60 -13.18
CA THR A 38 4.60 2.83 -13.47
C THR A 38 5.53 1.92 -12.67
N LEU A 39 5.06 1.41 -11.52
CA LEU A 39 5.79 0.47 -10.67
C LEU A 39 5.47 -1.01 -10.94
N GLY A 40 4.54 -1.30 -11.85
CA GLY A 40 4.10 -2.68 -12.12
C GLY A 40 3.31 -3.32 -10.96
N ILE A 41 2.66 -2.51 -10.12
CA ILE A 41 1.83 -2.96 -9.00
C ILE A 41 0.36 -3.09 -9.48
N ASN A 42 -0.37 -4.06 -8.94
CA ASN A 42 -1.80 -4.24 -9.25
C ASN A 42 -2.62 -2.96 -8.98
N LEU A 43 -3.47 -2.61 -9.93
CA LEU A 43 -4.35 -1.44 -9.85
C LEU A 43 -5.57 -1.74 -8.97
N LEU A 44 -6.02 -0.75 -8.19
CA LEU A 44 -7.29 -0.83 -7.49
C LEU A 44 -8.44 -0.46 -8.43
N ASP A 45 -9.43 -1.33 -8.58
CA ASP A 45 -10.63 -0.98 -9.34
C ASP A 45 -11.39 0.17 -8.66
N SER A 46 -12.16 0.93 -9.45
CA SER A 46 -12.95 2.07 -8.95
C SER A 46 -14.01 1.70 -7.90
N GLY A 47 -14.34 0.41 -7.76
CA GLY A 47 -15.27 -0.08 -6.75
C GLY A 47 -14.70 -0.10 -5.33
N TRP A 48 -13.38 -0.09 -5.15
CA TRP A 48 -12.74 -0.18 -3.83
C TRP A 48 -13.18 0.95 -2.90
N ARG A 49 -13.45 0.62 -1.64
CA ARG A 49 -13.96 1.57 -0.64
C ARG A 49 -13.00 1.71 0.51
N ILE A 50 -12.94 2.90 1.11
CA ILE A 50 -12.21 3.11 2.36
C ILE A 50 -12.92 2.27 3.43
N GLY A 51 -12.20 1.31 4.01
CA GLY A 51 -12.68 0.51 5.13
C GLY A 51 -12.29 1.10 6.48
N HIS A 52 -11.11 1.73 6.57
CA HIS A 52 -10.64 2.36 7.80
C HIS A 52 -9.60 3.44 7.50
N THR A 53 -9.61 4.52 8.29
CA THR A 53 -8.61 5.59 8.22
C THR A 53 -8.20 5.99 9.63
N GLU A 54 -6.90 6.02 9.87
CA GLU A 54 -6.25 6.56 11.06
C GLU A 54 -5.28 7.69 10.67
N PRO A 55 -4.76 8.46 11.63
CA PRO A 55 -3.75 9.51 11.37
C PRO A 55 -2.43 9.01 10.75
N TYR A 56 -2.24 7.69 10.61
CA TYR A 56 -0.98 7.07 10.17
C TYR A 56 -1.20 5.91 9.17
N TYR A 57 -2.45 5.58 8.83
CA TYR A 57 -2.73 4.69 7.70
C TYR A 57 -4.15 4.85 7.16
N THR A 58 -4.32 4.51 5.89
CA THR A 58 -5.63 4.31 5.28
C THR A 58 -5.71 2.92 4.68
N ARG A 59 -6.86 2.27 4.85
CA ARG A 59 -7.14 0.93 4.36
C ARG A 59 -8.34 0.95 3.42
N TRP A 60 -8.18 0.35 2.25
CA TRP A 60 -9.26 0.08 1.30
C TRP A 60 -9.63 -1.41 1.33
N ILE A 61 -10.91 -1.68 1.14
CA ILE A 61 -11.48 -3.03 1.09
C ILE A 61 -12.15 -3.23 -0.26
N ASN A 62 -11.93 -4.40 -0.84
CA ASN A 62 -12.60 -4.79 -2.06
C ASN A 62 -14.09 -5.07 -1.76
N PRO A 63 -15.05 -4.35 -2.38
CA PRO A 63 -16.48 -4.58 -2.15
C PRO A 63 -16.99 -5.89 -2.77
N SER A 64 -16.25 -6.47 -3.71
CA SER A 64 -16.66 -7.64 -4.48
C SER A 64 -15.86 -8.85 -4.01
N ILE A 65 -16.44 -9.63 -3.09
CA ILE A 65 -15.82 -10.83 -2.52
C ILE A 65 -16.48 -12.06 -3.18
N ASP A 66 -15.95 -12.50 -4.32
CA ASP A 66 -16.27 -13.84 -4.84
C ASP A 66 -15.46 -14.87 -4.04
N LYS A 67 -16.06 -15.39 -2.96
CA LYS A 67 -15.43 -16.38 -2.08
C LYS A 67 -15.08 -17.71 -2.76
N THR A 68 -15.39 -17.89 -4.04
CA THR A 68 -15.01 -19.09 -4.80
C THR A 68 -13.65 -18.97 -5.48
N LYS A 69 -13.01 -17.80 -5.44
CA LYS A 69 -11.72 -17.54 -6.08
C LYS A 69 -10.78 -16.82 -5.13
N VAL A 70 -9.49 -16.82 -5.47
CA VAL A 70 -8.52 -15.94 -4.81
C VAL A 70 -8.95 -14.49 -5.01
N GLN A 71 -9.04 -13.75 -3.92
CA GLN A 71 -9.52 -12.37 -3.90
C GLN A 71 -8.38 -11.44 -3.49
N TYR A 72 -8.24 -10.30 -4.17
CA TYR A 72 -7.50 -9.17 -3.62
C TYR A 72 -8.43 -8.41 -2.68
N ILE A 73 -8.27 -8.56 -1.37
CA ILE A 73 -9.29 -8.15 -0.37
C ILE A 73 -8.99 -6.83 0.31
N MET A 74 -7.72 -6.46 0.43
CA MET A 74 -7.30 -5.27 1.18
C MET A 74 -6.09 -4.60 0.55
N LYS A 75 -6.15 -3.27 0.45
CA LYS A 75 -5.00 -2.39 0.30
C LYS A 75 -4.84 -1.61 1.59
N GLN A 76 -3.62 -1.46 2.07
CA GLN A 76 -3.31 -0.50 3.11
C GLN A 76 -2.11 0.35 2.69
N VAL A 77 -2.18 1.62 3.06
CA VAL A 77 -1.10 2.58 2.90
C VAL A 77 -0.84 3.23 4.25
N CYS A 78 0.41 3.24 4.68
CA CYS A 78 0.86 3.84 5.93
C CYS A 78 1.70 5.09 5.67
N TYR A 79 1.63 6.02 6.61
CA TYR A 79 2.34 7.29 6.54
C TYR A 79 2.94 7.67 7.90
N PHE A 80 4.11 8.28 7.85
CA PHE A 80 4.82 8.85 9.00
C PHE A 80 5.17 10.30 8.67
N ASP A 81 4.78 11.25 9.52
CA ASP A 81 4.94 12.69 9.26
C ASP A 81 4.47 13.15 7.87
N ASN A 82 3.30 12.63 7.43
CA ASN A 82 2.71 12.85 6.11
C ASN A 82 3.53 12.30 4.91
N ILE A 83 4.56 11.50 5.17
CA ILE A 83 5.36 10.83 4.15
C ILE A 83 4.90 9.37 4.05
N LEU A 84 4.69 8.89 2.81
CA LEU A 84 4.41 7.49 2.53
C LEU A 84 5.52 6.59 3.10
N SER A 85 5.17 5.72 4.05
CA SER A 85 6.13 4.84 4.72
C SER A 85 6.06 3.40 4.23
N MET A 86 4.86 2.90 3.96
CA MET A 86 4.64 1.51 3.55
C MET A 86 3.34 1.34 2.75
N GLU A 87 3.37 0.42 1.79
CA GLU A 87 2.18 -0.11 1.13
C GLU A 87 2.03 -1.61 1.39
N MET A 88 0.78 -2.08 1.51
CA MET A 88 0.44 -3.48 1.76
C MET A 88 -0.74 -3.92 0.89
N ASP A 89 -0.57 -5.03 0.20
CA ASP A 89 -1.60 -5.72 -0.59
C ASP A 89 -1.91 -7.07 0.04
N VAL A 90 -3.19 -7.39 0.26
CA VAL A 90 -3.59 -8.68 0.83
C VAL A 90 -4.51 -9.43 -0.11
N TYR A 91 -4.09 -10.64 -0.42
CA TYR A 91 -4.85 -11.63 -1.15
C TYR A 91 -5.36 -12.69 -0.19
N GLU A 92 -6.58 -13.16 -0.42
CA GLU A 92 -7.23 -14.21 0.35
C GLU A 92 -7.64 -15.35 -0.56
N ASN A 93 -7.27 -16.57 -0.18
CA ASN A 93 -7.74 -17.79 -0.82
C ASN A 93 -8.67 -18.52 0.15
N VAL A 94 -9.95 -18.56 -0.21
CA VAL A 94 -11.01 -19.24 0.55
C VAL A 94 -11.20 -20.68 0.07
N ASN A 95 -10.55 -21.07 -1.04
CA ASN A 95 -10.89 -22.26 -1.80
C ASN A 95 -9.84 -23.37 -1.66
N THR A 96 -9.73 -23.95 -0.45
CA THR A 96 -8.84 -25.10 -0.20
C THR A 96 -9.56 -26.39 0.18
N GLY A 97 -10.91 -26.43 0.19
CA GLY A 97 -11.65 -27.60 0.65
C GLY A 97 -11.54 -27.85 2.17
N ILE A 98 -10.91 -26.91 2.87
CA ILE A 98 -10.76 -26.83 4.31
C ILE A 98 -11.42 -25.50 4.71
N LEU A 99 -12.13 -25.45 5.83
CA LEU A 99 -12.88 -24.29 6.34
C LEU A 99 -11.97 -23.10 6.76
N THR A 100 -10.74 -23.04 6.24
CA THR A 100 -9.62 -22.25 6.74
C THR A 100 -9.20 -21.25 5.68
N SER A 101 -9.30 -19.97 6.00
CA SER A 101 -8.92 -18.89 5.09
C SER A 101 -7.40 -18.74 5.07
N GLU A 102 -6.79 -18.76 3.89
CA GLU A 102 -5.37 -18.47 3.72
C GLU A 102 -5.20 -17.05 3.16
N ARG A 103 -4.19 -16.31 3.63
CA ARG A 103 -3.90 -14.95 3.17
C ARG A 103 -2.42 -14.78 2.84
N LEU A 104 -2.16 -14.07 1.75
CA LEU A 104 -0.84 -13.59 1.37
C LEU A 104 -0.85 -12.07 1.48
N ALA A 105 -0.01 -11.52 2.34
CA ALA A 105 0.26 -10.09 2.42
C ALA A 105 1.61 -9.80 1.76
N ILE A 106 1.61 -8.86 0.83
CA ILE A 106 2.80 -8.35 0.14
C ILE A 106 2.96 -6.89 0.55
N MET A 107 4.13 -6.54 1.08
CA MET A 107 4.38 -5.22 1.63
C MET A 107 5.63 -4.63 1.01
N PHE A 108 5.63 -3.32 0.80
CA PHE A 108 6.81 -2.56 0.40
C PHE A 108 7.01 -1.38 1.35
N TYR A 109 8.17 -1.34 1.99
CA TYR A 109 8.59 -0.29 2.90
C TYR A 109 9.44 0.74 2.14
N TYR A 110 8.93 1.97 2.03
CA TYR A 110 9.64 3.12 1.44
C TYR A 110 10.60 3.77 2.43
N LEU A 111 10.24 3.69 3.71
CA LEU A 111 11.08 4.07 4.82
C LEU A 111 11.37 2.84 5.67
N SER A 112 12.49 2.88 6.39
CA SER A 112 12.81 1.87 7.39
C SER A 112 11.59 1.56 8.26
N SER A 113 11.27 0.29 8.44
CA SER A 113 10.12 -0.16 9.25
C SER A 113 10.14 0.33 10.70
N ARG A 114 11.29 0.84 11.18
CA ARG A 114 11.44 1.47 12.50
C ARG A 114 10.81 2.86 12.60
N TYR A 115 10.62 3.55 11.48
CA TYR A 115 9.97 4.87 11.46
C TYR A 115 8.45 4.77 11.69
N ASP A 116 7.85 3.59 11.55
CA ASP A 116 6.45 3.39 11.94
C ASP A 116 6.38 3.13 13.46
N GLU A 117 6.57 4.19 14.26
CA GLU A 117 6.65 4.15 15.73
C GLU A 117 5.43 3.48 16.40
N LYS A 118 4.30 3.43 15.70
CA LYS A 118 3.07 2.79 16.17
C LYS A 118 3.06 1.28 15.99
N ASN A 119 4.12 0.70 15.41
CA ASN A 119 4.41 -0.72 15.47
C ASN A 119 3.24 -1.63 15.03
N ILE A 120 2.46 -1.19 14.03
CA ILE A 120 1.19 -1.85 13.69
C ILE A 120 1.45 -3.26 13.12
N PHE A 121 2.65 -3.50 12.58
CA PHE A 121 3.05 -4.78 12.00
C PHE A 121 4.51 -5.13 12.29
N HIS A 122 4.80 -5.58 13.52
CA HIS A 122 6.16 -5.96 13.92
C HIS A 122 6.75 -7.12 13.11
N ARG A 123 7.97 -6.91 12.59
CA ARG A 123 9.10 -7.82 12.83
C ARG A 123 10.01 -7.08 13.83
N LYS A 124 10.02 -7.49 15.10
CA LYS A 124 10.75 -6.75 16.18
C LYS A 124 12.26 -6.64 15.96
N GLU A 125 12.84 -7.44 15.06
CA GLU A 125 14.29 -7.64 15.00
C GLU A 125 14.97 -7.05 13.78
N ASN A 126 14.26 -6.74 12.68
CA ASN A 126 14.92 -6.27 11.46
C ASN A 126 14.26 -5.02 10.88
N ASP A 127 15.14 -4.06 10.62
CA ASP A 127 14.88 -2.87 9.82
C ASP A 127 14.63 -3.30 8.37
N ILE A 128 13.39 -3.21 7.92
CA ILE A 128 13.03 -3.57 6.54
C ILE A 128 12.93 -2.29 5.73
N LEU A 129 13.73 -2.24 4.67
CA LEU A 129 13.58 -1.32 3.55
C LEU A 129 13.37 -2.17 2.29
N GLY A 130 12.29 -1.92 1.56
CA GLY A 130 11.88 -2.75 0.42
C GLY A 130 10.84 -3.82 0.78
N TRP A 131 10.92 -4.97 0.11
CA TRP A 131 9.86 -6.00 0.13
C TRP A 131 9.82 -6.83 1.43
N ASP A 132 8.62 -7.04 1.96
CA ASP A 132 8.28 -7.99 3.03
C ASP A 132 7.08 -8.83 2.60
N PHE A 133 7.09 -10.13 2.93
CA PHE A 133 6.06 -11.07 2.51
C PHE A 133 5.59 -11.86 3.71
N ARG A 134 4.27 -11.93 3.89
CA ARG A 134 3.67 -12.65 5.02
C ARG A 134 2.59 -13.58 4.54
N TYR A 135 2.55 -14.74 5.16
CA TYR A 135 1.53 -15.73 4.91
C TYR A 135 0.78 -16.01 6.20
N THR A 136 -0.54 -16.00 6.11
CA THR A 136 -1.41 -16.23 7.23
C THR A 136 -2.34 -17.39 6.91
N ARG A 137 -2.40 -18.37 7.81
CA ARG A 137 -3.39 -19.45 7.75
C ARG A 137 -4.29 -19.33 8.97
N ASP A 138 -5.58 -19.16 8.74
CA ASP A 138 -6.60 -19.26 9.78
C ASP A 138 -7.07 -20.71 9.84
N ASP A 139 -6.44 -21.51 10.69
CA ASP A 139 -6.72 -22.95 10.85
C ASP A 139 -7.92 -23.24 11.75
N GLY A 140 -8.66 -22.21 12.20
CA GLY A 140 -9.79 -22.33 13.11
C GLY A 140 -9.40 -22.51 14.58
N HIS A 141 -8.11 -22.47 14.92
CA HIS A 141 -7.64 -22.40 16.31
C HIS A 141 -7.50 -20.95 16.79
N GLU A 142 -7.44 -20.74 18.11
CA GLU A 142 -7.52 -19.43 18.80
C GLU A 142 -6.44 -18.39 18.40
N SER A 143 -5.49 -18.74 17.54
CA SER A 143 -4.46 -17.82 17.07
C SER A 143 -4.23 -17.95 15.56
N VAL A 144 -4.55 -16.87 14.84
CA VAL A 144 -4.16 -16.67 13.44
C VAL A 144 -2.63 -16.69 13.34
N GLN A 145 -2.06 -17.77 12.79
CA GLN A 145 -0.61 -17.87 12.59
C GLN A 145 -0.20 -17.03 11.38
N THR A 146 0.61 -16.01 11.61
CA THR A 146 1.22 -15.20 10.55
C THR A 146 2.72 -15.48 10.51
N GLU A 147 3.17 -15.99 9.38
CA GLU A 147 4.56 -16.34 9.11
C GLU A 147 5.19 -15.33 8.16
N PHE A 148 6.47 -15.00 8.40
CA PHE A 148 7.30 -14.31 7.42
C PHE A 148 7.81 -15.33 6.42
N ILE A 149 7.63 -15.03 5.13
CA ILE A 149 8.04 -15.93 4.06
C ILE A 149 9.07 -15.25 3.16
N SER A 150 9.91 -16.06 2.52
CA SER A 150 10.84 -15.58 1.50
C SER A 150 10.09 -15.10 0.25
N LYS A 151 10.75 -14.25 -0.56
CA LYS A 151 10.24 -13.87 -1.89
C LYS A 151 9.91 -15.10 -2.75
N GLN A 152 10.77 -16.13 -2.73
CA GLN A 152 10.55 -17.34 -3.53
C GLN A 152 9.26 -18.09 -3.12
N GLN A 153 8.96 -18.14 -1.82
CA GLN A 153 7.70 -18.71 -1.33
C GLN A 153 6.51 -17.85 -1.75
N ALA A 154 6.63 -16.52 -1.65
CA ALA A 154 5.58 -15.60 -2.10
C ALA A 154 5.30 -15.74 -3.60
N ASP A 155 6.34 -15.75 -4.44
CA ASP A 155 6.23 -15.97 -5.89
C ASP A 155 5.56 -17.32 -6.20
N SER A 156 5.88 -18.36 -5.43
CA SER A 156 5.26 -19.68 -5.60
C SER A 156 3.76 -19.65 -5.26
N ILE A 157 3.37 -18.94 -4.20
CA ILE A 157 1.96 -18.77 -3.83
C ILE A 157 1.22 -17.95 -4.89
N ILE A 158 1.78 -16.82 -5.31
CA ILE A 158 1.24 -15.95 -6.36
C ILE A 158 0.92 -16.77 -7.62
N LYS A 159 1.85 -17.62 -8.03
CA LYS A 159 1.69 -18.51 -9.18
C LYS A 159 0.60 -19.56 -8.97
N VAL A 160 0.61 -20.27 -7.84
CA VAL A 160 -0.40 -21.32 -7.53
C VAL A 160 -1.80 -20.73 -7.40
N TRP A 161 -1.90 -19.54 -6.84
CA TRP A 161 -3.15 -18.81 -6.65
C TRP A 161 -3.64 -18.10 -7.92
N GLY A 162 -2.83 -18.08 -8.99
CA GLY A 162 -3.18 -17.39 -10.24
C GLY A 162 -3.38 -15.89 -10.05
N ILE A 163 -2.62 -15.27 -9.14
CA ILE A 163 -2.64 -13.81 -8.92
C ILE A 163 -1.96 -13.08 -10.09
N GLU A 164 -0.91 -13.67 -10.66
CA GLU A 164 -0.28 -13.19 -11.89
C GLU A 164 -1.19 -13.42 -13.10
N LYS A 165 -1.30 -12.38 -13.95
CA LYS A 165 -1.97 -12.44 -15.26
C LYS A 165 -1.04 -12.92 -16.35
#